data_AF-A0A7Y2F1S6-F1
#
_entry.id   AF-A0A7Y2F1S6-F1
#
_cell.length_a   1.000
_cell.length_b   1.000
_cell.length_c   1.000
_cell.angle_alpha   90.00
_cell.angle_beta   90.00
_cell.angle_gamma   90.00
#
_symmetry.space_group_name_H-M   'P 1'
#
loop_
_entity.id
_entity.type
_entity.pdbx_description
1 polymer ?
#
loop_
_entity_poly.entity_id
_entity_poly.type
_entity_poly.pdbx_seq_one_letter_code
_entity_poly.pdbx_strand_id
1 'polypeptide(L)'
;MEPLQHYFPDLTSQQVSQFKQLAALYQDWNLKINVVSRKDIDELYLRHVVHSLAIAKVQPFKPNAKILDVGTGGGFPGIPLAILFPETQFHLVD
;
A
#
# COMPACT_ATOMS: atom_id res chain seq x y z
N MET A 1 -8.87 -6.97 5.09
CA MET A 1 -9.67 -6.60 3.89
C MET A 1 -10.89 -5.74 4.21
N GLU A 2 -11.67 -6.05 5.24
CA GLU A 2 -12.87 -5.23 5.58
C GLU A 2 -12.62 -3.72 5.72
N PRO A 3 -11.55 -3.25 6.41
CA PRO A 3 -11.32 -1.80 6.53
C PRO A 3 -11.08 -1.13 5.17
N LEU A 4 -10.38 -1.82 4.26
CA LEU A 4 -10.03 -1.27 2.95
C LEU A 4 -11.27 -1.02 2.09
N GLN A 5 -12.18 -1.99 2.01
CA GLN A 5 -13.41 -1.85 1.21
C GLN A 5 -14.37 -0.82 1.80
N HIS A 6 -14.37 -0.63 3.13
CA HIS A 6 -15.16 0.41 3.77
C HIS A 6 -14.72 1.82 3.33
N TYR A 7 -13.41 2.09 3.30
CA TYR A 7 -12.89 3.42 2.91
C TYR A 7 -12.72 3.60 1.39
N PHE A 8 -12.52 2.51 0.64
CA PHE A 8 -12.30 2.50 -0.81
C PHE A 8 -13.24 1.47 -1.47
N PRO A 9 -14.54 1.81 -1.64
CA PRO A 9 -15.53 0.89 -2.18
C PRO A 9 -15.37 0.61 -3.68
N ASP A 10 -14.77 1.54 -4.43
CA ASP A 10 -14.69 1.50 -5.90
C ASP A 10 -13.44 0.79 -6.44
N LEU A 11 -12.80 -0.08 -5.63
CA LEU A 11 -11.62 -0.82 -6.06
C LEU A 11 -11.97 -1.85 -7.14
N THR A 12 -11.12 -1.94 -8.17
CA THR A 12 -11.27 -2.98 -9.20
C THR A 12 -10.96 -4.37 -8.66
N SER A 13 -11.48 -5.41 -9.31
CA SER A 13 -11.17 -6.81 -8.95
C SER A 13 -9.66 -7.10 -8.95
N GLN A 14 -8.91 -6.45 -9.84
CA GLN A 14 -7.45 -6.57 -9.91
C GLN A 14 -6.79 -5.94 -8.67
N GLN A 15 -7.18 -4.72 -8.30
CA GLN A 15 -6.65 -4.04 -7.11
C GLN A 15 -6.98 -4.82 -5.84
N VAL A 16 -8.21 -5.32 -5.71
CA VAL A 16 -8.63 -6.20 -4.60
C VAL A 16 -7.74 -7.44 -4.52
N SER A 17 -7.43 -8.07 -5.65
CA SER A 17 -6.52 -9.23 -5.70
C SER A 17 -5.09 -8.88 -5.28
N GLN A 18 -4.55 -7.75 -5.76
CA GLN A 18 -3.23 -7.27 -5.39
C GLN A 18 -3.12 -6.96 -3.89
N PHE A 19 -4.13 -6.30 -3.31
CA PHE A 19 -4.18 -6.03 -1.86
C PHE A 19 -4.33 -7.30 -1.02
N LYS A 20 -4.97 -8.37 -1.54
CA LYS A 20 -5.01 -9.68 -0.86
C LYS A 20 -3.64 -10.36 -0.86
N GLN A 21 -2.92 -10.31 -1.99
CA GLN A 21 -1.58 -10.89 -2.12
C GLN A 21 -0.55 -10.17 -1.23
N LEU A 22 -0.72 -8.86 -1.06
CA LEU A 22 0.09 -8.01 -0.19
C LEU A 22 0.26 -8.57 1.23
N ALA A 23 -0.83 -9.01 1.87
CA ALA A 23 -0.76 -9.48 3.25
C ALA A 23 0.13 -10.73 3.42
N ALA A 24 -0.06 -11.73 2.55
CA ALA A 24 0.74 -12.96 2.60
C ALA A 24 2.21 -12.67 2.31
N LEU A 25 2.48 -11.81 1.32
CA LEU A 25 3.84 -11.41 0.97
C LEU A 25 4.54 -10.71 2.14
N TYR A 26 3.86 -9.76 2.80
CA TYR A 26 4.43 -9.04 3.92
C TYR A 26 4.66 -9.92 5.14
N GLN A 27 3.75 -10.86 5.43
CA GLN A 27 3.97 -11.83 6.50
C GLN A 27 5.24 -12.66 6.26
N ASP A 28 5.43 -13.19 5.05
CA ASP A 28 6.61 -13.98 4.69
C ASP A 28 7.92 -13.15 4.78
N TRP A 29 7.92 -11.93 4.23
CA TRP A 29 9.10 -11.07 4.30
C TRP A 29 9.38 -10.54 5.71
N ASN A 30 8.35 -10.36 6.54
CA ASN A 30 8.55 -9.91 7.91
C ASN A 30 9.30 -10.94 8.76
N LEU A 31 9.12 -12.23 8.47
CA LEU A 31 9.89 -13.31 9.11
C LEU A 31 11.38 -13.29 8.75
N LYS A 32 11.74 -12.70 7.59
CA LYS A 32 13.10 -12.69 7.07
C LYS A 32 13.86 -11.44 7.48
N ILE A 33 13.26 -10.26 7.30
CA ILE A 33 13.97 -8.97 7.40
C ILE A 33 13.24 -7.89 8.20
N ASN A 34 12.13 -8.20 8.88
CA ASN A 34 11.31 -7.24 9.65
C ASN A 34 10.91 -5.97 8.84
N VAL A 35 10.21 -6.14 7.71
CA VAL A 35 9.70 -5.03 6.88
C VAL A 35 8.71 -4.11 7.62
N VAL A 36 8.04 -4.62 8.65
CA VAL A 36 7.08 -3.88 9.49
C VAL A 36 7.29 -4.32 10.94
N SER A 37 7.00 -3.45 11.90
CA SER A 37 7.07 -3.82 13.31
C SER A 37 6.21 -5.06 13.59
N ARG A 38 6.69 -5.98 14.44
CA ARG A 38 5.95 -7.21 14.79
C ARG A 38 4.59 -6.93 15.43
N LYS A 39 4.42 -5.76 16.07
CA LYS A 39 3.15 -5.35 16.66
C LYS A 39 2.14 -4.92 15.60
N ASP A 40 2.61 -4.45 14.45
CA ASP A 40 1.76 -3.85 13.42
C ASP A 40 1.43 -4.83 12.27
N ILE A 41 2.14 -5.96 12.18
CA ILE A 41 1.88 -6.97 11.13
C ILE A 41 0.47 -7.56 11.23
N ASP A 42 -0.06 -7.72 12.44
CA ASP A 42 -1.42 -8.22 12.68
C ASP A 42 -2.48 -7.20 12.25
N GLU A 43 -2.13 -5.91 12.26
CA GLU A 43 -3.00 -4.79 11.86
C GLU A 43 -2.57 -4.16 10.52
N LEU A 44 -1.83 -4.91 9.69
CA LEU A 44 -1.19 -4.41 8.46
C LEU A 44 -2.14 -3.60 7.58
N TYR A 45 -3.37 -4.09 7.38
CA TYR A 45 -4.35 -3.42 6.54
C TYR A 45 -4.77 -2.06 7.07
N LEU A 46 -5.00 -1.93 8.38
CA LEU A 46 -5.49 -0.69 8.95
C LEU A 46 -4.34 0.32 9.10
N ARG A 47 -3.24 -0.11 9.72
CA ARG A 47 -2.12 0.76 10.11
C ARG A 47 -1.20 1.14 8.96
N HIS A 48 -1.06 0.29 7.95
CA HIS A 48 -0.15 0.53 6.83
C HIS A 48 -0.90 0.74 5.52
N VAL A 49 -1.76 -0.20 5.11
CA VAL A 49 -2.42 -0.09 3.80
C VAL A 49 -3.42 1.07 3.75
N VAL A 50 -4.45 1.07 4.59
CA VAL A 50 -5.48 2.12 4.62
C VAL A 50 -4.88 3.48 4.95
N HIS A 51 -3.95 3.52 5.91
CA HIS A 51 -3.24 4.75 6.26
C HIS A 51 -2.44 5.32 5.08
N SER A 52 -1.74 4.49 4.30
CA SER A 52 -1.04 4.91 3.08
C SER A 52 -2.00 5.48 2.04
N LEU A 53 -3.14 4.81 1.85
CA LEU A 53 -4.15 5.25 0.89
C LEU A 53 -4.87 6.53 1.30
N ALA A 54 -4.80 6.96 2.56
CA ALA A 54 -5.42 8.22 2.99
C ALA A 54 -4.91 9.44 2.19
N ILE A 55 -3.66 9.39 1.70
CA ILE A 55 -3.09 10.41 0.80
C ILE A 55 -3.96 10.59 -0.45
N ALA A 56 -4.50 9.50 -1.00
CA ALA A 56 -5.35 9.52 -2.18
C ALA A 56 -6.69 10.27 -1.98
N LYS A 57 -7.14 10.42 -0.73
CA LYS A 57 -8.36 11.16 -0.40
C LYS A 57 -8.18 12.67 -0.50
N VAL A 58 -6.93 13.15 -0.36
CA VAL A 58 -6.61 14.59 -0.42
C VAL A 58 -5.90 14.97 -1.71
N GLN A 59 -5.10 14.06 -2.27
CA GLN A 59 -4.31 14.28 -3.47
C GLN A 59 -4.42 13.07 -4.41
N PRO A 60 -5.31 13.13 -5.42
CA PRO A 60 -5.30 12.13 -6.48
C PRO A 60 -4.06 12.32 -7.38
N PHE A 61 -3.46 11.22 -7.82
CA PHE A 61 -2.35 11.25 -8.77
C PHE A 61 -2.86 11.16 -10.21
N LYS A 62 -2.22 11.92 -11.10
CA LYS A 62 -2.56 11.93 -12.54
C LYS A 62 -1.82 10.79 -13.25
N PRO A 63 -2.39 10.21 -14.32
CA PRO A 63 -1.66 9.30 -15.19
C PRO A 63 -0.33 9.89 -15.65
N ASN A 64 0.72 9.07 -15.70
CA ASN A 64 2.11 9.42 -16.03
C ASN A 64 2.80 10.41 -15.06
N ALA A 65 2.18 10.75 -13.93
CA ALA A 65 2.87 11.50 -12.89
C ALA A 65 4.04 10.65 -12.33
N LYS A 66 5.09 11.34 -11.89
CA LYS A 66 6.26 10.72 -11.26
C LYS A 66 6.26 11.10 -9.79
N ILE A 67 6.15 10.09 -8.93
CA ILE A 67 6.09 10.25 -7.48
C ILE A 67 7.33 9.62 -6.88
N LEU A 68 8.02 10.38 -6.02
CA LEU A 68 9.15 9.91 -5.24
C LEU A 68 8.68 9.64 -3.81
N ASP A 69 8.88 8.42 -3.35
CA ASP A 69 8.69 8.00 -1.97
C ASP A 69 10.06 7.81 -1.31
N VAL A 70 10.39 8.63 -0.31
CA VAL A 70 11.70 8.68 0.35
C VAL A 70 11.58 8.12 1.76
N GLY A 71 12.40 7.10 2.07
CA GLY A 71 12.28 6.34 3.32
C GLY A 71 11.11 5.36 3.27
N THR A 72 10.93 4.69 2.13
CA THR A 72 9.77 3.82 1.90
C THR A 72 9.76 2.58 2.80
N GLY A 73 10.90 2.16 3.35
CA GLY A 73 11.05 1.00 4.21
C GLY A 73 10.43 -0.25 3.60
N GLY A 74 9.48 -0.85 4.31
CA GLY A 74 8.61 -1.90 3.77
C GLY A 74 7.70 -1.45 2.62
N GLY A 75 8.09 -0.52 1.76
CA GLY A 75 7.33 -0.07 0.59
C GLY A 75 6.10 0.78 0.90
N PHE A 76 6.02 1.43 2.06
CA PHE A 76 4.89 2.26 2.46
C PHE A 76 5.30 3.75 2.50
N PRO A 77 4.48 4.66 1.94
CA PRO A 77 3.16 4.45 1.33
C PRO A 77 3.18 4.06 -0.17
N GLY A 78 4.34 3.96 -0.80
CA GLY A 78 4.49 3.82 -2.25
C GLY A 78 3.76 2.63 -2.88
N ILE A 79 3.86 1.42 -2.32
CA ILE A 79 3.27 0.20 -2.90
C ILE A 79 1.72 0.26 -2.89
N PRO A 80 1.03 0.57 -1.77
CA PRO A 80 -0.42 0.74 -1.80
C PRO A 80 -0.88 1.79 -2.81
N LEU A 81 -0.18 2.92 -2.89
CA LEU A 81 -0.53 3.99 -3.83
C LEU A 81 -0.31 3.57 -5.29
N ALA A 82 0.74 2.80 -5.58
CA ALA A 82 0.98 2.26 -6.91
C ALA A 82 -0.12 1.28 -7.36
N ILE A 83 -0.68 0.49 -6.42
CA ILE A 83 -1.85 -0.36 -6.72
C ILE A 83 -3.08 0.49 -7.01
N LEU A 84 -3.31 1.55 -6.22
CA LEU A 84 -4.49 2.42 -6.38
C LEU A 84 -4.40 3.27 -7.66
N PHE A 85 -3.20 3.69 -8.07
CA PHE A 85 -2.94 4.53 -9.24
C PHE A 85 -1.98 3.82 -10.22
N PRO A 86 -2.45 2.79 -10.95
CA PRO A 86 -1.59 1.93 -11.78
C PRO A 86 -0.90 2.66 -12.95
N GLU A 87 -1.42 3.82 -13.35
CA GLU A 87 -0.84 4.64 -14.42
C GLU A 87 0.17 5.68 -13.90
N THR A 88 0.44 5.72 -12.60
CA THR A 88 1.42 6.63 -11.98
C THR A 88 2.74 5.90 -11.76
N GLN A 89 3.86 6.57 -12.05
CA GLN A 89 5.19 6.02 -11.82
C GLN A 89 5.66 6.35 -10.41
N PHE A 90 5.74 5.35 -9.55
CA PHE A 90 6.30 5.49 -8.21
C PHE A 90 7.77 5.05 -8.20
N HIS A 91 8.66 5.91 -7.71
CA HIS A 91 10.05 5.61 -7.43
C HIS A 91 10.24 5.57 -5.92
N LEU A 92 10.61 4.40 -5.39
CA LEU A 92 10.72 4.14 -3.96
C LEU A 92 12.20 4.10 -3.59
N VAL A 93 12.60 4.94 -2.65
CA VAL A 93 13.97 5.04 -2.13
C VAL A 93 13.95 4.76 -0.63
N ASP A 94 14.88 3.92 -0.17
CA ASP A 94 15.11 3.59 1.24
C ASP A 94 16.60 3.72 1.57
#